data_AF-A0A926TAF9-F1
#
_entry.id   AF-A0A926TAF9-F1
#
_cell.length_a   1.000
_cell.length_b   1.000
_cell.length_c   1.000
_cell.angle_alpha   90.00
_cell.angle_beta   90.00
_cell.angle_gamma   90.00
#
_symmetry.space_group_name_H-M   'P 1'
#
loop_
_entity.id
_entity.type
_entity.pdbx_description
1 polymer ?
#
loop_
_entity_poly.entity_id
_entity_poly.type
_entity_poly.pdbx_seq_one_letter_code
_entity_poly.pdbx_strand_id
1 'polypeptide(L)'
;MESEIKISKKELQKLSVTFRTVASRLLRTRFQEGMSNLRRFINFIENDPIIYNFIQKQQQQSTIFDIEYILSSPHIEFPIPDESDEDEVAFTYQLLRYGLNKYPSNPHGYVWLAQAGFQGKNQEKVDLFNKNLVQPFVRYIENHLTHLQIDMGEDEQVKIHIQVYGNNLGDIMTSADNQSKSINYSFGNSKWGGGFAAEGGTQYGGTLNDFSQNISQNLDEISSLIQSLRSNAQEFPTEEREQVLVHLEDLEEHIHKPEKRKPDRVLAIVTALFAIGGVVATGTDFANNVLELSEKVGFPREMIQPQFPQ
;
A
#
# COMPACT_ATOMS: atom_id res chain seq x y z
N MET A 1 4.06 17.09 2.72
CA MET A 1 4.11 17.96 3.94
C MET A 1 5.20 17.42 4.85
N GLU A 2 5.86 18.21 5.70
CA GLU A 2 6.84 17.64 6.66
C GLU A 2 6.20 17.41 8.03
N SER A 3 6.52 16.27 8.64
CA SER A 3 6.04 15.84 9.97
C SER A 3 7.22 15.42 10.84
N GLU A 4 7.14 15.68 12.13
CA GLU A 4 8.14 15.25 13.11
C GLU A 4 7.61 14.04 13.89
N ILE A 5 8.29 12.89 13.78
CA ILE A 5 8.05 11.75 14.68
C ILE A 5 9.11 11.73 15.76
N LYS A 6 8.68 11.65 17.03
CA LYS A 6 9.55 11.35 18.16
C LYS A 6 9.49 9.86 18.44
N ILE A 7 10.66 9.21 18.51
CA ILE A 7 10.77 7.79 18.83
C ILE A 7 11.85 7.59 19.89
N SER A 8 11.58 6.74 20.89
CA SER A 8 12.59 6.39 21.88
C SER A 8 13.60 5.38 21.35
N LYS A 9 14.81 5.39 21.92
CA LYS A 9 15.88 4.41 21.65
C LYS A 9 15.42 2.96 21.81
N LYS A 10 14.54 2.73 22.80
CA LYS A 10 13.91 1.43 23.08
C LYS A 10 12.89 1.00 22.01
N GLU A 11 12.20 1.95 21.39
CA GLU A 11 11.26 1.69 20.29
C GLU A 11 11.98 1.48 18.97
N LEU A 12 13.01 2.29 18.66
CA LEU A 12 13.83 2.09 17.48
C LEU A 12 14.59 0.74 17.53
N GLN A 13 15.04 0.30 18.71
CA GLN A 13 15.58 -1.05 18.90
C GLN A 13 14.55 -2.16 18.63
N LYS A 14 13.30 -2.01 19.12
CA LYS A 14 12.21 -2.95 18.77
C LYS A 14 11.92 -2.97 17.28
N LEU A 15 11.94 -1.80 16.62
CA LEU A 15 11.72 -1.67 15.19
C LEU A 15 12.78 -2.46 14.40
N SER A 16 14.07 -2.27 14.69
CA SER A 16 15.14 -3.04 14.03
C SER A 16 15.05 -4.55 14.29
N VAL A 17 14.69 -4.98 15.50
CA VAL A 17 14.50 -6.41 15.81
C VAL A 17 13.31 -7.01 15.05
N THR A 18 12.20 -6.26 14.94
CA THR A 18 11.02 -6.70 14.18
C THR A 18 11.33 -6.73 12.68
N PHE A 19 11.97 -5.69 12.15
CA PHE A 19 12.41 -5.62 10.75
C PHE A 19 13.31 -6.81 10.38
N ARG A 20 14.40 -7.05 11.14
CA ARG A 20 15.30 -8.21 10.98
C ARG A 20 14.54 -9.54 10.98
N THR A 21 13.49 -9.66 11.79
CA THR A 21 12.65 -10.86 11.88
C THR A 21 11.80 -11.05 10.61
N VAL A 22 11.15 -10.00 10.10
CA VAL A 22 10.34 -10.08 8.88
C VAL A 22 11.21 -10.24 7.64
N ALA A 23 12.34 -9.53 7.56
CA ALA A 23 13.34 -9.65 6.51
C ALA A 23 13.93 -11.06 6.43
N SER A 24 14.41 -11.61 7.57
CA SER A 24 14.93 -12.98 7.64
C SER A 24 13.94 -14.03 7.17
N ARG A 25 12.63 -13.79 7.36
CA ARG A 25 11.55 -14.68 6.90
C ARG A 25 11.37 -14.65 5.38
N LEU A 26 11.54 -13.49 4.73
CA LEU A 26 11.54 -13.40 3.27
C LEU A 26 12.82 -14.00 2.68
N LEU A 27 13.98 -13.63 3.20
CA LEU A 27 15.30 -14.08 2.72
C LEU A 27 15.48 -15.60 2.80
N ARG A 28 14.82 -16.27 3.75
CA ARG A 28 14.84 -17.73 3.93
C ARG A 28 13.56 -18.42 3.44
N THR A 29 12.78 -17.77 2.58
CA THR A 29 11.49 -18.31 2.12
C THR A 29 11.67 -19.57 1.26
N ARG A 30 10.75 -20.53 1.43
CA ARG A 30 10.55 -21.57 0.43
C ARG A 30 9.86 -20.98 -0.80
N PHE A 31 10.12 -21.55 -1.98
CA PHE A 31 9.60 -21.03 -3.25
C PHE A 31 8.07 -21.05 -3.34
N GLN A 32 7.39 -21.94 -2.60
CA GLN A 32 5.93 -22.00 -2.49
C GLN A 32 5.35 -20.92 -1.55
N GLU A 33 6.16 -20.39 -0.64
CA GLU A 33 5.76 -19.40 0.36
C GLU A 33 6.13 -17.96 -0.02
N GLY A 34 6.95 -17.79 -1.08
CA GLY A 34 7.58 -16.53 -1.47
C GLY A 34 6.63 -15.34 -1.50
N MET A 35 5.49 -15.45 -2.20
CA MET A 35 4.51 -14.34 -2.27
C MET A 35 3.81 -14.03 -0.94
N SER A 36 3.64 -15.02 -0.07
CA SER A 36 3.07 -14.82 1.28
C SER A 36 4.06 -14.09 2.20
N ASN A 37 5.34 -14.46 2.11
CA ASN A 37 6.41 -13.81 2.87
C ASN A 37 6.77 -12.43 2.29
N LEU A 38 6.69 -12.24 0.97
CA LEU A 38 6.85 -10.94 0.30
C LEU A 38 5.76 -9.96 0.72
N ARG A 39 4.49 -10.38 0.68
CA ARG A 39 3.36 -9.54 1.12
C ARG A 39 3.52 -9.12 2.59
N ARG A 40 4.00 -10.02 3.46
CA ARG A 40 4.30 -9.68 4.87
C ARG A 40 5.43 -8.66 5.00
N PHE A 41 6.45 -8.74 4.16
CA PHE A 41 7.62 -7.85 4.16
C PHE A 41 7.27 -6.46 3.64
N ILE A 42 6.64 -6.36 2.47
CA ILE A 42 6.21 -5.08 1.90
C ILE A 42 5.17 -4.39 2.80
N ASN A 43 4.15 -5.11 3.28
CA ASN A 43 3.20 -4.52 4.23
C ASN A 43 3.88 -4.03 5.52
N PHE A 44 4.99 -4.64 5.95
CA PHE A 44 5.72 -4.16 7.14
C PHE A 44 6.49 -2.87 6.87
N ILE A 45 7.29 -2.82 5.80
CA ILE A 45 8.16 -1.65 5.51
C ILE A 45 7.39 -0.40 5.07
N GLU A 46 6.11 -0.53 4.69
CA GLU A 46 5.25 0.58 4.27
C GLU A 46 4.31 1.10 5.36
N ASN A 47 3.97 0.27 6.35
CA ASN A 47 3.20 0.71 7.51
C ASN A 47 4.09 1.23 8.65
N ASP A 48 5.42 1.10 8.54
CA ASP A 48 6.36 1.82 9.40
C ASP A 48 6.82 3.13 8.72
N PRO A 49 6.52 4.31 9.32
CA PRO A 49 6.78 5.60 8.66
C PRO A 49 8.27 5.98 8.63
N ILE A 50 9.13 5.37 9.45
CA ILE A 50 10.58 5.62 9.45
C ILE A 50 11.20 4.87 8.27
N ILE A 51 10.92 3.57 8.16
CA ILE A 51 11.39 2.73 7.05
C ILE A 51 10.81 3.23 5.71
N TYR A 52 9.52 3.53 5.65
CA TYR A 52 8.90 3.98 4.40
C TYR A 52 9.44 5.34 3.95
N ASN A 53 9.65 6.29 4.88
CA ASN A 53 10.25 7.58 4.53
C ASN A 53 11.69 7.44 4.01
N PHE A 54 12.49 6.52 4.55
CA PHE A 54 13.80 6.20 3.99
C PHE A 54 13.69 5.69 2.54
N ILE A 55 12.88 4.65 2.29
CA ILE A 55 12.70 4.07 0.95
C ILE A 55 12.24 5.14 -0.05
N GLN A 56 11.26 5.96 0.33
CA GLN A 56 10.72 7.02 -0.53
C GLN A 56 11.71 8.16 -0.79
N LYS A 57 12.60 8.50 0.15
CA LYS A 57 13.73 9.42 -0.12
C LYS A 57 14.63 8.88 -1.22
N GLN A 58 15.00 7.59 -1.17
CA GLN A 58 15.79 6.96 -2.24
C GLN A 58 15.04 6.98 -3.58
N GLN A 59 13.74 6.67 -3.60
CA GLN A 59 12.91 6.74 -4.81
C GLN A 59 12.92 8.12 -5.49
N GLN A 60 12.91 9.21 -4.70
CA GLN A 60 12.95 10.59 -5.23
C GLN A 60 14.32 11.00 -5.79
N GLN A 61 15.38 10.28 -5.41
CA GLN A 61 16.77 10.54 -5.81
C GLN A 61 17.24 9.59 -6.92
N SER A 62 16.35 8.73 -7.41
CA SER A 62 16.64 7.55 -8.24
C SER A 62 15.86 7.56 -9.55
N THR A 63 16.30 6.71 -10.49
CA THR A 63 15.63 6.40 -11.75
C THR A 63 14.30 5.67 -11.54
N ILE A 64 13.29 5.98 -12.36
CA ILE A 64 12.07 5.14 -12.48
C ILE A 64 12.39 4.00 -13.45
N PHE A 65 12.29 2.76 -12.98
CA PHE A 65 12.65 1.57 -13.75
C PHE A 65 11.43 0.93 -14.41
N ASP A 66 11.50 0.66 -15.72
CA ASP A 66 10.48 -0.12 -16.41
C ASP A 66 10.62 -1.62 -16.07
N ILE A 67 10.06 -2.00 -14.92
CA ILE A 67 10.04 -3.37 -14.42
C ILE A 67 9.26 -4.32 -15.37
N GLU A 68 8.29 -3.81 -16.15
CA GLU A 68 7.56 -4.61 -17.14
C GLU A 68 8.49 -5.00 -18.30
N TYR A 69 9.18 -4.03 -18.89
CA TYR A 69 10.16 -4.26 -19.94
C TYR A 69 11.30 -5.18 -19.47
N ILE A 70 11.88 -4.91 -18.30
CA ILE A 70 12.99 -5.68 -17.71
C ILE A 70 12.58 -7.16 -17.51
N LEU A 71 11.38 -7.43 -16.98
CA LEU A 71 10.91 -8.81 -16.76
C LEU A 71 10.37 -9.49 -18.03
N SER A 72 10.03 -8.74 -19.07
CA SER A 72 9.59 -9.28 -20.37
C SER A 72 10.76 -9.71 -21.27
N SER A 73 11.96 -9.17 -21.03
CA SER A 73 13.11 -9.30 -21.92
C SER A 73 13.76 -10.69 -21.85
N PRO A 74 13.88 -11.44 -22.96
CA PRO A 74 14.42 -12.78 -22.92
C PRO A 74 15.95 -12.77 -22.68
N HIS A 75 16.36 -13.42 -21.58
CA HIS A 75 17.75 -13.73 -21.22
C HIS A 75 18.64 -12.57 -20.71
N ILE A 76 18.07 -11.47 -20.21
CA ILE A 76 18.87 -10.46 -19.50
C ILE A 76 19.00 -10.85 -18.01
N GLU A 77 20.22 -10.79 -17.47
CA GLU A 77 20.41 -10.75 -16.01
C GLU A 77 19.72 -9.50 -15.43
N PHE A 78 19.45 -9.45 -14.13
CA PHE A 78 18.87 -8.22 -13.57
C PHE A 78 19.84 -7.04 -13.76
N PRO A 79 19.39 -5.89 -14.29
CA PRO A 79 20.22 -4.68 -14.35
C PRO A 79 20.25 -4.04 -12.97
N ILE A 80 20.92 -4.71 -12.02
CA ILE A 80 21.09 -4.23 -10.65
C ILE A 80 22.00 -3.00 -10.71
N PRO A 81 21.55 -1.81 -10.27
CA PRO A 81 22.40 -0.63 -10.24
C PRO A 81 23.56 -0.82 -9.25
N ASP A 82 24.79 -0.52 -9.69
CA ASP A 82 26.01 -0.57 -8.87
C ASP A 82 26.71 0.81 -8.75
N GLU A 83 26.18 1.85 -9.40
CA GLU A 83 26.69 3.22 -9.34
C GLU A 83 26.14 4.04 -8.14
N SER A 84 25.03 3.63 -7.52
CA SER A 84 24.33 4.37 -6.45
C SER A 84 23.56 3.44 -5.50
N ASP A 85 23.70 3.69 -4.19
CA ASP A 85 22.91 3.04 -3.13
C ASP A 85 21.41 3.36 -3.29
N GLU A 86 21.08 4.60 -3.66
CA GLU A 86 19.71 5.08 -3.90
C GLU A 86 19.03 4.29 -5.02
N ASP A 87 19.72 4.08 -6.14
CA ASP A 87 19.21 3.32 -7.28
C ASP A 87 19.07 1.81 -6.97
N GLU A 88 20.01 1.17 -6.24
CA GLU A 88 19.85 -0.26 -5.87
C GLU A 88 18.63 -0.47 -4.94
N VAL A 89 18.44 0.44 -3.96
CA VAL A 89 17.28 0.41 -3.06
C VAL A 89 15.98 0.61 -3.84
N ALA A 90 15.93 1.62 -4.71
CA ALA A 90 14.75 1.97 -5.46
C ALA A 90 14.38 0.92 -6.52
N PHE A 91 15.35 0.38 -7.25
CA PHE A 91 15.17 -0.72 -8.20
C PHE A 91 14.55 -1.94 -7.51
N THR A 92 15.14 -2.37 -6.39
CA THR A 92 14.66 -3.55 -5.66
C THR A 92 13.26 -3.32 -5.10
N TYR A 93 12.96 -2.14 -4.56
CA TYR A 93 11.62 -1.81 -4.10
C TYR A 93 10.58 -1.83 -5.24
N GLN A 94 10.85 -1.18 -6.37
CA GLN A 94 9.95 -1.15 -7.53
C GLN A 94 9.69 -2.58 -8.06
N LEU A 95 10.74 -3.40 -8.16
CA LEU A 95 10.67 -4.81 -8.58
C LEU A 95 9.81 -5.67 -7.65
N LEU A 96 10.01 -5.56 -6.34
CA LEU A 96 9.23 -6.29 -5.34
C LEU A 96 7.76 -5.84 -5.29
N ARG A 97 7.48 -4.55 -5.51
CA ARG A 97 6.12 -3.99 -5.58
C ARG A 97 5.36 -4.45 -6.80
N TYR A 98 5.96 -4.30 -7.97
CA TYR A 98 5.40 -4.79 -9.23
C TYR A 98 5.05 -6.28 -9.14
N GLY A 99 5.89 -7.10 -8.50
CA GLY A 99 5.61 -8.51 -8.25
C GLY A 99 4.35 -8.79 -7.43
N LEU A 100 4.06 -8.00 -6.39
CA LEU A 100 2.82 -8.10 -5.62
C LEU A 100 1.59 -7.67 -6.42
N ASN A 101 1.73 -6.64 -7.25
CA ASN A 101 0.65 -6.09 -8.06
C ASN A 101 0.29 -7.01 -9.24
N LYS A 102 1.29 -7.61 -9.90
CA LYS A 102 1.09 -8.49 -11.07
C LYS A 102 0.75 -9.93 -10.72
N TYR A 103 1.19 -10.43 -9.55
CA TYR A 103 0.99 -11.83 -9.14
C TYR A 103 0.22 -12.01 -7.81
N PRO A 104 -0.84 -11.23 -7.51
CA PRO A 104 -1.36 -11.04 -6.15
C PRO A 104 -1.90 -12.31 -5.47
N SER A 105 -2.48 -13.24 -6.24
CA SER A 105 -3.02 -14.53 -5.78
C SER A 105 -2.19 -15.75 -6.25
N ASN A 106 -1.06 -15.57 -6.94
CA ASN A 106 -0.30 -16.67 -7.52
C ASN A 106 0.87 -17.10 -6.59
N PRO A 107 0.88 -18.33 -6.02
CA PRO A 107 1.95 -18.77 -5.13
C PRO A 107 3.33 -18.81 -5.80
N HIS A 108 3.39 -18.91 -7.13
CA HIS A 108 4.63 -18.94 -7.91
C HIS A 108 5.11 -17.56 -8.38
N GLY A 109 4.39 -16.47 -8.10
CA GLY A 109 4.80 -15.12 -8.53
C GLY A 109 6.23 -14.74 -8.15
N TYR A 110 6.70 -15.20 -6.97
CA TYR A 110 8.05 -14.95 -6.48
C TYR A 110 9.12 -15.72 -7.27
N VAL A 111 8.77 -16.91 -7.77
CA VAL A 111 9.61 -17.69 -8.69
C VAL A 111 9.64 -17.03 -10.06
N TRP A 112 8.54 -16.42 -10.50
CA TRP A 112 8.46 -15.72 -11.78
C TRP A 112 9.26 -14.42 -11.81
N LEU A 113 9.31 -13.66 -10.71
CA LEU A 113 10.31 -12.60 -10.52
C LEU A 113 11.72 -13.18 -10.66
N ALA A 114 12.08 -14.13 -9.81
CA ALA A 114 13.42 -14.71 -9.76
C ALA A 114 13.87 -15.32 -11.11
N GLN A 115 12.95 -15.86 -11.90
CA GLN A 115 13.23 -16.50 -13.19
C GLN A 115 13.69 -15.54 -14.30
N ALA A 116 13.45 -14.22 -14.20
CA ALA A 116 13.92 -13.29 -15.23
C ALA A 116 15.45 -13.26 -15.29
N GLY A 117 16.10 -12.88 -14.18
CA GLY A 117 17.55 -12.81 -14.10
C GLY A 117 18.28 -14.09 -13.64
N PHE A 118 17.58 -15.09 -13.07
CA PHE A 118 18.23 -16.30 -12.52
C PHE A 118 17.72 -17.61 -13.13
N GLN A 119 18.66 -18.51 -13.43
CA GLN A 119 18.41 -19.86 -13.94
C GLN A 119 18.46 -20.92 -12.82
N GLY A 120 18.16 -22.17 -13.17
CA GLY A 120 18.13 -23.29 -12.22
C GLY A 120 16.72 -23.65 -11.72
N LYS A 121 16.66 -24.38 -10.61
CA LYS A 121 15.42 -24.89 -9.98
C LYS A 121 14.68 -23.78 -9.24
N ASN A 122 13.37 -23.96 -8.99
CA ASN A 122 12.53 -22.92 -8.38
C ASN A 122 13.03 -22.40 -7.03
N GLN A 123 13.61 -23.25 -6.17
CA GLN A 123 14.22 -22.81 -4.92
C GLN A 123 15.55 -22.09 -5.15
N GLU A 124 16.42 -22.65 -5.98
CA GLU A 124 17.74 -22.09 -6.36
C GLU A 124 17.61 -20.69 -6.97
N LYS A 125 16.64 -20.48 -7.86
CA LYS A 125 16.25 -19.15 -8.37
C LYS A 125 15.87 -18.19 -7.26
N VAL A 126 15.01 -18.62 -6.34
CA VAL A 126 14.54 -17.82 -5.19
C VAL A 126 15.67 -17.51 -4.21
N ASP A 127 16.58 -18.45 -3.97
CA ASP A 127 17.75 -18.26 -3.12
C ASP A 127 18.74 -17.26 -3.74
N LEU A 128 18.98 -17.33 -5.06
CA LEU A 128 19.79 -16.37 -5.81
C LEU A 128 19.15 -14.97 -5.84
N PHE A 129 17.85 -14.89 -6.09
CA PHE A 129 17.10 -13.63 -6.05
C PHE A 129 17.14 -12.98 -4.67
N ASN A 130 16.90 -13.76 -3.61
CA ASN A 130 17.00 -13.28 -2.24
C ASN A 130 18.42 -12.80 -1.90
N LYS A 131 19.45 -13.53 -2.31
CA LYS A 131 20.86 -13.20 -2.04
C LYS A 131 21.32 -11.94 -2.77
N ASN A 132 20.96 -11.80 -4.04
CA ASN A 132 21.56 -10.80 -4.94
C ASN A 132 20.75 -9.49 -5.04
N LEU A 133 19.48 -9.45 -4.60
CA LEU A 133 18.63 -8.25 -4.63
C LEU A 133 18.05 -7.93 -3.26
N VAL A 134 17.32 -8.89 -2.67
CA VAL A 134 16.58 -8.63 -1.43
C VAL A 134 17.50 -8.45 -0.23
N GLN A 135 18.67 -9.12 -0.21
CA GLN A 135 19.62 -9.01 0.90
C GLN A 135 20.36 -7.65 0.93
N PRO A 136 20.86 -7.09 -0.20
CA PRO A 136 21.28 -5.69 -0.27
C PRO A 136 20.19 -4.72 0.21
N PHE A 137 18.99 -4.76 -0.36
CA PHE A 137 17.86 -3.91 0.03
C PHE A 137 17.53 -3.97 1.53
N VAL A 138 17.49 -5.18 2.11
CA VAL A 138 17.34 -5.37 3.56
C VAL A 138 18.47 -4.70 4.33
N ARG A 139 19.72 -4.86 3.88
CA ARG A 139 20.90 -4.28 4.53
C ARG A 139 20.88 -2.75 4.54
N TYR A 140 20.42 -2.10 3.48
CA TYR A 140 20.26 -0.64 3.47
C TYR A 140 19.30 -0.14 4.55
N ILE A 141 18.16 -0.80 4.72
CA ILE A 141 17.21 -0.48 5.80
C ILE A 141 17.80 -0.82 7.18
N GLU A 142 18.52 -1.95 7.33
CA GLU A 142 19.22 -2.27 8.58
C GLU A 142 20.29 -1.22 8.94
N ASN A 143 21.05 -0.73 7.96
CA ASN A 143 22.05 0.31 8.13
C ASN A 143 21.37 1.63 8.53
N HIS A 144 20.33 2.06 7.83
CA HIS A 144 19.58 3.28 8.15
C HIS A 144 19.05 3.29 9.59
N LEU A 145 18.37 2.21 10.01
CA LEU A 145 17.89 2.07 11.39
C LEU A 145 19.02 1.98 12.42
N THR A 146 20.21 1.54 12.01
CA THR A 146 21.40 1.47 12.88
C THR A 146 22.09 2.84 13.01
N HIS A 147 22.18 3.63 11.93
CA HIS A 147 22.66 5.01 11.99
C HIS A 147 21.76 5.85 12.89
N LEU A 148 20.43 5.77 12.71
CA LEU A 148 19.47 6.41 13.61
C LEU A 148 19.61 6.01 15.08
N GLN A 149 20.15 4.83 15.41
CA GLN A 149 20.44 4.41 16.80
C GLN A 149 21.77 4.96 17.34
N ILE A 150 22.75 5.20 16.46
CA ILE A 150 24.03 5.84 16.78
C ILE A 150 23.80 7.33 17.02
N ASP A 151 23.00 7.98 16.16
CA ASP A 151 22.66 9.40 16.22
C ASP A 151 21.91 9.80 17.50
N MET A 152 21.31 8.84 18.23
CA MET A 152 20.72 9.08 19.55
C MET A 152 21.77 9.30 20.65
N GLY A 153 23.02 8.88 20.47
CA GLY A 153 24.07 9.06 21.48
C GLY A 153 23.67 8.52 22.87
N GLU A 154 23.69 9.37 23.89
CA GLU A 154 23.16 9.06 25.24
C GLU A 154 21.68 9.45 25.42
N ASP A 155 21.10 10.23 24.50
CA ASP A 155 19.70 10.67 24.58
C ASP A 155 18.72 9.50 24.38
N GLU A 156 17.64 9.50 25.16
CA GLU A 156 16.64 8.42 25.10
C GLU A 156 15.65 8.56 23.94
N GLN A 157 15.61 9.69 23.22
CA GLN A 157 14.67 9.98 22.14
C GLN A 157 15.33 10.77 21.01
N VAL A 158 14.93 10.50 19.76
CA VAL A 158 15.29 11.31 18.59
C VAL A 158 14.06 11.88 17.90
N LYS A 159 14.24 13.03 17.25
CA LYS A 159 13.25 13.71 16.41
C LYS A 159 13.56 13.39 14.95
N ILE A 160 12.73 12.58 14.30
CA ILE A 160 12.90 12.20 12.89
C ILE A 160 12.00 13.10 12.04
N HIS A 161 12.62 13.88 11.14
CA HIS A 161 11.92 14.67 10.13
C HIS A 161 11.54 13.77 8.95
N ILE A 162 10.25 13.45 8.89
CA ILE A 162 9.63 12.61 7.87
C ILE A 162 8.87 13.51 6.91
N GLN A 163 9.19 13.36 5.63
CA GLN A 163 8.35 13.89 4.57
C GLN A 163 7.12 12.98 4.46
N VAL A 164 5.97 13.53 4.77
CA VAL A 164 4.67 12.97 4.41
C VAL A 164 4.54 13.09 2.90
N TYR A 165 5.00 12.04 2.24
CA TYR A 165 4.54 11.66 0.91
C TYR A 165 3.04 11.42 0.99
N GLY A 166 2.29 12.02 0.06
CA GLY A 166 0.91 11.60 -0.15
C GLY A 166 0.87 10.12 -0.50
N ASN A 167 -0.26 9.46 -0.27
CA ASN A 167 -0.41 8.02 -0.50
C ASN A 167 -0.57 7.71 -2.02
N ASN A 168 0.35 8.23 -2.84
CA ASN A 168 0.36 8.19 -4.30
C ASN A 168 0.78 6.80 -4.80
N LEU A 169 -0.01 5.78 -4.45
CA LEU A 169 0.17 4.39 -4.84
C LEU A 169 -0.09 4.12 -6.33
N GLY A 170 -0.55 5.13 -7.09
CA GLY A 170 -0.84 5.03 -8.53
C GLY A 170 0.17 5.69 -9.46
N ASP A 171 0.85 6.77 -9.04
CA ASP A 171 1.42 7.74 -10.00
C ASP A 171 2.78 7.34 -10.61
N ILE A 172 3.35 6.20 -10.22
CA ILE A 172 4.60 5.66 -10.77
C ILE A 172 4.34 4.47 -11.74
N MET A 173 3.13 3.90 -11.77
CA MET A 173 2.82 2.71 -12.60
C MET A 173 1.43 2.75 -13.25
N THR A 174 1.24 3.63 -14.24
CA THR A 174 0.00 3.76 -15.04
C THR A 174 0.23 3.48 -16.54
N SER A 175 0.84 2.35 -16.89
CA SER A 175 1.03 1.94 -18.30
C SER A 175 1.06 0.43 -18.58
N ALA A 176 0.17 -0.36 -17.94
CA ALA A 176 -0.13 -1.73 -18.41
C ALA A 176 -1.53 -2.20 -17.95
N ASP A 177 -2.43 -2.44 -18.90
CA ASP A 177 -3.67 -3.18 -18.63
C ASP A 177 -3.37 -4.65 -18.33
N ASN A 178 -3.99 -5.21 -17.29
CA ASN A 178 -4.68 -6.51 -17.41
C ASN A 178 -5.60 -6.85 -16.23
N GLN A 179 -6.79 -7.35 -16.54
CA GLN A 179 -7.73 -7.89 -15.56
C GLN A 179 -7.34 -9.32 -15.17
N SER A 180 -7.30 -9.66 -13.88
CA SER A 180 -7.37 -11.07 -13.46
C SER A 180 -8.07 -11.29 -12.11
N LYS A 181 -8.66 -12.48 -11.97
CA LYS A 181 -9.66 -12.82 -10.94
C LYS A 181 -9.01 -13.11 -9.58
N SER A 182 -9.61 -12.58 -8.51
CA SER A 182 -9.18 -12.85 -7.13
C SER A 182 -9.53 -14.27 -6.68
N ILE A 183 -8.52 -15.00 -6.16
CA ILE A 183 -8.71 -16.25 -5.40
C ILE A 183 -8.58 -15.91 -3.91
N ASN A 184 -9.60 -16.25 -3.13
CA ASN A 184 -9.66 -15.93 -1.70
C ASN A 184 -8.86 -16.94 -0.86
N TYR A 185 -7.91 -16.44 -0.09
CA TYR A 185 -7.29 -17.18 1.02
C TYR A 185 -7.72 -16.56 2.35
N SER A 186 -8.62 -17.24 3.06
CA SER A 186 -9.06 -16.84 4.40
C SER A 186 -7.98 -17.17 5.44
N PHE A 187 -7.34 -16.13 6.00
CA PHE A 187 -6.47 -16.27 7.17
C PHE A 187 -7.29 -16.14 8.46
N GLY A 188 -8.03 -17.20 8.80
CA GLY A 188 -8.84 -17.24 10.01
C GLY A 188 -8.03 -17.04 11.30
N ASN A 189 -8.53 -16.17 12.19
CA ASN A 189 -8.24 -16.10 13.63
C ASN A 189 -6.76 -16.10 14.08
N SER A 190 -5.88 -15.40 13.36
CA SER A 190 -4.57 -15.02 13.91
C SER A 190 -4.70 -13.88 14.93
N LYS A 191 -5.05 -14.19 16.19
CA LYS A 191 -5.13 -13.21 17.29
C LYS A 191 -3.76 -12.58 17.61
N TRP A 192 -3.44 -11.46 16.95
CA TRP A 192 -2.39 -10.53 17.38
C TRP A 192 -3.03 -9.30 18.04
N GLY A 193 -3.63 -9.52 19.21
CA GLY A 193 -4.15 -8.46 20.07
C GLY A 193 -3.00 -7.71 20.76
N GLY A 194 -2.44 -6.73 20.08
CA GLY A 194 -1.32 -5.89 20.56
C GLY A 194 -1.71 -4.48 20.99
N GLY A 195 -2.95 -4.28 21.45
CA GLY A 195 -3.42 -2.98 21.93
C GLY A 195 -2.77 -2.61 23.26
N PHE A 196 -1.86 -1.65 23.24
CA PHE A 196 -1.31 -1.04 24.45
C PHE A 196 -2.15 0.18 24.84
N ALA A 197 -3.02 0.01 25.84
CA ALA A 197 -3.69 1.15 26.47
C ALA A 197 -2.66 1.93 27.31
N ALA A 198 -2.27 3.11 26.83
CA ALA A 198 -1.66 4.13 27.67
C ALA A 198 -2.78 5.00 28.26
N GLU A 199 -2.83 5.15 29.59
CA GLU A 199 -3.77 6.08 30.21
C GLU A 199 -3.49 7.51 29.70
N GLY A 200 -4.47 8.08 28.98
CA GLY A 200 -4.41 9.44 28.44
C GLY A 200 -3.67 9.64 27.10
N GLY A 201 -3.23 8.57 26.42
CA GLY A 201 -2.55 8.68 25.11
C GLY A 201 -3.47 8.44 23.90
N THR A 202 -3.41 9.31 22.88
CA THR A 202 -4.13 9.12 21.61
C THR A 202 -3.55 7.95 20.79
N GLN A 203 -4.42 7.04 20.35
CA GLN A 203 -4.05 5.82 19.63
C GLN A 203 -3.66 6.09 18.16
N TYR A 204 -2.36 6.15 17.87
CA TYR A 204 -1.83 6.09 16.51
C TYR A 204 -1.37 4.66 16.20
N GLY A 205 -2.24 3.89 15.54
CA GLY A 205 -2.01 2.46 15.30
C GLY A 205 -3.24 1.73 14.76
N GLY A 206 -3.69 2.14 13.57
CA GLY A 206 -4.81 1.53 12.84
C GLY A 206 -4.86 2.06 11.40
N THR A 207 -5.22 1.19 10.46
CA THR A 207 -5.61 1.46 9.05
C THR A 207 -6.04 0.14 8.38
N LEU A 208 -5.20 -0.90 8.45
CA LEU A 208 -5.44 -2.18 7.76
C LEU A 208 -6.42 -3.12 8.47
N ASN A 209 -6.74 -2.88 9.75
CA ASN A 209 -7.77 -3.64 10.45
C ASN A 209 -9.16 -3.00 10.26
N ASP A 210 -9.20 -1.76 9.78
CA ASP A 210 -10.26 -0.81 10.09
C ASP A 210 -11.25 -0.61 8.95
N PHE A 211 -10.81 -0.60 7.67
CA PHE A 211 -11.71 -0.52 6.50
C PHE A 211 -12.88 -1.54 6.56
N SER A 212 -12.56 -2.83 6.75
CA SER A 212 -13.59 -3.88 6.83
C SER A 212 -14.41 -3.83 8.12
N GLN A 213 -13.91 -3.20 9.18
CA GLN A 213 -14.65 -2.97 10.41
C GLN A 213 -15.58 -1.76 10.27
N ASN A 214 -15.10 -0.63 9.76
CA ASN A 214 -15.87 0.58 9.48
C ASN A 214 -17.07 0.28 8.58
N ILE A 215 -16.88 -0.42 7.46
CA ILE A 215 -18.00 -0.84 6.59
C ILE A 215 -18.99 -1.77 7.31
N SER A 216 -18.53 -2.57 8.28
CA SER A 216 -19.41 -3.47 9.06
C SER A 216 -20.08 -2.80 10.25
N GLN A 217 -19.53 -1.69 10.76
CA GLN A 217 -20.08 -0.90 11.87
C GLN A 217 -21.05 0.18 11.38
N ASN A 218 -20.79 0.75 10.19
CA ASN A 218 -21.59 1.83 9.60
C ASN A 218 -22.50 1.32 8.46
N LEU A 219 -22.74 0.01 8.33
CA LEU A 219 -23.36 -0.61 7.13
C LEU A 219 -24.73 -0.02 6.79
N ASP A 220 -25.57 0.22 7.79
CA ASP A 220 -26.92 0.77 7.61
C ASP A 220 -26.86 2.26 7.18
N GLU A 221 -25.94 3.03 7.75
CA GLU A 221 -25.71 4.45 7.41
C GLU A 221 -25.12 4.60 6.00
N ILE A 222 -24.15 3.76 5.65
CA ILE A 222 -23.60 3.61 4.29
C ILE A 222 -24.71 3.30 3.28
N SER A 223 -25.62 2.38 3.62
CA SER A 223 -26.73 2.00 2.74
C SER A 223 -27.74 3.14 2.57
N SER A 224 -28.00 3.90 3.63
CA SER A 224 -28.81 5.12 3.59
C SER A 224 -28.18 6.19 2.71
N LEU A 225 -26.86 6.42 2.82
CA LEU A 225 -26.11 7.36 1.99
C LEU A 225 -26.12 6.95 0.50
N ILE A 226 -25.99 5.67 0.19
CA ILE A 226 -26.14 5.16 -1.20
C ILE A 226 -27.55 5.44 -1.74
N GLN A 227 -28.60 5.23 -0.95
CA GLN A 227 -29.97 5.55 -1.36
C GLN A 227 -30.18 7.06 -1.56
N SER A 228 -29.61 7.90 -0.69
CA SER A 228 -29.59 9.36 -0.83
C SER A 228 -28.91 9.80 -2.13
N LEU A 229 -27.73 9.23 -2.44
CA LEU A 229 -27.02 9.48 -3.69
C LEU A 229 -27.82 9.03 -4.92
N ARG A 230 -28.48 7.86 -4.86
CA ARG A 230 -29.39 7.38 -5.93
C ARG A 230 -30.58 8.33 -6.15
N SER A 231 -31.05 9.01 -5.11
CA SER A 231 -32.10 10.03 -5.18
C SER A 231 -31.59 11.33 -5.82
N ASN A 232 -30.49 11.89 -5.30
CA ASN A 232 -29.89 13.13 -5.81
C ASN A 232 -29.47 12.99 -7.29
N ALA A 233 -29.01 11.81 -7.70
CA ALA A 233 -28.68 11.51 -9.10
C ALA A 233 -29.87 11.64 -10.07
N GLN A 234 -31.13 11.61 -9.61
CA GLN A 234 -32.28 11.76 -10.51
C GLN A 234 -32.39 13.18 -11.11
N GLU A 235 -31.81 14.18 -10.43
CA GLU A 235 -31.75 15.58 -10.89
C GLU A 235 -30.59 15.86 -11.86
N PHE A 236 -29.70 14.88 -12.09
CA PHE A 236 -28.58 15.01 -13.01
C PHE A 236 -29.05 14.83 -14.47
N PRO A 237 -28.33 15.37 -15.47
CA PRO A 237 -28.60 15.06 -16.86
C PRO A 237 -28.36 13.56 -17.13
N THR A 238 -28.87 13.08 -18.26
CA THR A 238 -29.05 11.63 -18.46
C THR A 238 -27.73 10.85 -18.50
N GLU A 239 -26.68 11.44 -19.05
CA GLU A 239 -25.37 10.80 -19.20
C GLU A 239 -24.65 10.66 -17.84
N GLU A 240 -24.60 11.73 -17.06
CA GLU A 240 -24.01 11.76 -15.71
C GLU A 240 -24.82 10.90 -14.73
N ARG A 241 -26.16 10.91 -14.84
CA ARG A 241 -27.04 10.04 -14.04
C ARG A 241 -26.76 8.56 -14.29
N GLU A 242 -26.60 8.15 -15.56
CA GLU A 242 -26.32 6.76 -15.90
C GLU A 242 -24.94 6.33 -15.37
N GLN A 243 -23.91 7.17 -15.51
CA GLN A 243 -22.58 6.93 -14.92
C GLN A 243 -22.65 6.79 -13.39
N VAL A 244 -23.36 7.70 -12.71
CA VAL A 244 -23.54 7.67 -11.25
C VAL A 244 -24.29 6.42 -10.80
N LEU A 245 -25.35 6.01 -11.50
CA LEU A 245 -26.12 4.82 -11.12
C LEU A 245 -25.32 3.51 -11.26
N VAL A 246 -24.48 3.41 -12.31
CA VAL A 246 -23.52 2.31 -12.48
C VAL A 246 -22.48 2.30 -11.35
N HIS A 247 -21.90 3.44 -11.02
CA HIS A 247 -20.95 3.55 -9.90
C HIS A 247 -21.59 3.20 -8.55
N LEU A 248 -22.83 3.63 -8.29
CA LEU A 248 -23.55 3.30 -7.05
C LEU A 248 -23.91 1.80 -6.98
N GLU A 249 -24.17 1.12 -8.11
CA GLU A 249 -24.39 -0.33 -8.14
C GLU A 249 -23.10 -1.13 -7.87
N ASP A 250 -21.98 -0.73 -8.48
CA ASP A 250 -20.67 -1.33 -8.22
C ASP A 250 -20.24 -1.12 -6.74
N LEU A 251 -20.49 0.08 -6.20
CA LEU A 251 -20.24 0.42 -4.79
C LEU A 251 -21.10 -0.42 -3.84
N GLU A 252 -22.40 -0.52 -4.11
CA GLU A 252 -23.35 -1.29 -3.31
C GLU A 252 -23.01 -2.79 -3.33
N GLU A 253 -22.59 -3.34 -4.47
CA GLU A 253 -22.07 -4.70 -4.56
C GLU A 253 -20.76 -4.86 -3.76
N HIS A 254 -19.79 -3.96 -3.94
CA HIS A 254 -18.50 -4.02 -3.24
C HIS A 254 -18.64 -3.90 -1.71
N ILE A 255 -19.69 -3.26 -1.22
CA ILE A 255 -19.97 -3.06 0.21
C ILE A 255 -20.77 -4.22 0.81
N HIS A 256 -21.83 -4.70 0.16
CA HIS A 256 -22.69 -5.75 0.68
C HIS A 256 -22.07 -7.15 0.63
N LYS A 257 -21.05 -7.37 -0.20
CA LYS A 257 -20.39 -8.68 -0.37
C LYS A 257 -18.98 -8.64 0.25
N PRO A 258 -18.76 -9.17 1.47
CA PRO A 258 -17.46 -9.11 2.15
C PRO A 258 -16.30 -9.70 1.34
N GLU A 259 -16.57 -10.67 0.47
CA GLU A 259 -15.63 -11.28 -0.46
C GLU A 259 -15.28 -10.41 -1.69
N LYS A 260 -16.04 -9.33 -1.93
CA LYS A 260 -15.74 -8.30 -2.94
C LYS A 260 -15.14 -7.03 -2.35
N ARG A 261 -15.28 -6.75 -1.05
CA ARG A 261 -14.68 -5.58 -0.37
C ARG A 261 -13.18 -5.43 -0.70
N LYS A 262 -12.85 -4.41 -1.50
CA LYS A 262 -11.49 -4.07 -1.95
C LYS A 262 -11.29 -2.57 -1.75
N PRO A 263 -10.39 -2.13 -0.86
CA PRO A 263 -10.23 -0.70 -0.53
C PRO A 263 -10.06 0.17 -1.77
N ASP A 264 -9.11 -0.18 -2.63
CA ASP A 264 -8.74 0.55 -3.84
C ASP A 264 -9.93 0.72 -4.82
N ARG A 265 -10.86 -0.24 -4.85
CA ARG A 265 -12.08 -0.16 -5.69
C ARG A 265 -13.12 0.74 -5.06
N VAL A 266 -13.40 0.58 -3.77
CA VAL A 266 -14.35 1.44 -3.04
C VAL A 266 -13.87 2.90 -3.08
N LEU A 267 -12.57 3.15 -2.88
CA LEU A 267 -11.99 4.50 -3.03
C LEU A 267 -12.17 5.03 -4.45
N ALA A 268 -11.77 4.27 -5.49
CA ALA A 268 -11.91 4.71 -6.88
C ALA A 268 -13.36 5.05 -7.26
N ILE A 269 -14.33 4.28 -6.78
CA ILE A 269 -15.76 4.52 -7.05
C ILE A 269 -16.26 5.77 -6.30
N VAL A 270 -15.93 5.94 -5.01
CA VAL A 270 -16.33 7.13 -4.24
C VAL A 270 -15.65 8.40 -4.79
N THR A 271 -14.40 8.33 -5.25
CA THR A 271 -13.74 9.45 -5.95
C THR A 271 -14.37 9.76 -7.31
N ALA A 272 -14.77 8.75 -8.09
CA ALA A 272 -15.50 8.97 -9.35
C ALA A 272 -16.87 9.65 -9.12
N LEU A 273 -17.62 9.19 -8.11
CA LEU A 273 -18.88 9.83 -7.69
C LEU A 273 -18.64 11.28 -7.28
N PHE A 274 -17.61 11.58 -6.48
CA PHE A 274 -17.29 12.94 -6.06
C PHE A 274 -16.95 13.85 -7.25
N ALA A 275 -16.17 13.34 -8.22
CA ALA A 275 -15.81 14.08 -9.43
C ALA A 275 -17.05 14.46 -10.26
N ILE A 276 -18.01 13.53 -10.45
CA ILE A 276 -19.26 13.82 -11.17
C ILE A 276 -20.10 14.84 -10.39
N GLY A 277 -20.24 14.68 -9.08
CA GLY A 277 -20.92 15.64 -8.21
C GLY A 277 -20.30 17.04 -8.23
N GLY A 278 -18.98 17.15 -8.43
CA GLY A 278 -18.27 18.43 -8.51
C GLY A 278 -18.45 19.20 -9.82
N VAL A 279 -18.92 18.57 -10.90
CA VAL A 279 -19.12 19.21 -12.21
C VAL A 279 -20.59 19.45 -12.59
N VAL A 280 -21.54 18.74 -11.96
CA VAL A 280 -22.97 18.94 -12.18
C VAL A 280 -23.49 20.15 -11.38
N ALA A 281 -24.27 21.03 -12.00
CA ALA A 281 -24.73 22.29 -11.40
C ALA A 281 -25.64 22.13 -10.17
N THR A 282 -26.32 20.99 -10.02
CA THR A 282 -27.10 20.59 -8.83
C THR A 282 -26.33 19.66 -7.89
N GLY A 283 -25.06 19.36 -8.19
CA GLY A 283 -24.28 18.30 -7.56
C GLY A 283 -23.73 18.59 -6.17
N THR A 284 -23.94 19.78 -5.58
CA THR A 284 -23.35 20.15 -4.28
C THR A 284 -23.76 19.22 -3.15
N ASP A 285 -25.06 18.93 -2.98
CA ASP A 285 -25.53 18.04 -1.91
C ASP A 285 -25.21 16.57 -2.20
N PHE A 286 -25.11 16.20 -3.48
CA PHE A 286 -24.55 14.91 -3.89
C PHE A 286 -23.08 14.79 -3.45
N ALA A 287 -22.24 15.75 -3.78
CA ALA A 287 -20.82 15.76 -3.44
C ALA A 287 -20.60 15.74 -1.91
N ASN A 288 -21.41 16.47 -1.14
CA ASN A 288 -21.40 16.39 0.33
C ASN A 288 -21.71 14.98 0.85
N ASN A 289 -22.75 14.33 0.32
CA ASN A 289 -23.12 12.96 0.69
C ASN A 289 -22.05 11.93 0.29
N VAL A 290 -21.28 12.17 -0.78
CA VAL A 290 -20.13 11.33 -1.17
C VAL A 290 -18.97 11.47 -0.18
N LEU A 291 -18.71 12.66 0.37
CA LEU A 291 -17.67 12.87 1.40
C LEU A 291 -18.04 12.21 2.73
N GLU A 292 -19.30 12.29 3.16
CA GLU A 292 -19.76 11.56 4.35
C GLU A 292 -19.64 10.05 4.13
N LEU A 293 -20.02 9.57 2.95
CA LEU A 293 -19.85 8.16 2.57
C LEU A 293 -18.38 7.72 2.57
N SER A 294 -17.44 8.57 2.17
CA SER A 294 -16.00 8.26 2.23
C SER A 294 -15.54 7.99 3.66
N GLU A 295 -15.89 8.88 4.60
CA GLU A 295 -15.52 8.73 6.00
C GLU A 295 -16.13 7.45 6.61
N LYS A 296 -17.38 7.14 6.28
CA LYS A 296 -18.09 5.95 6.77
C LYS A 296 -17.50 4.64 6.25
N VAL A 297 -16.97 4.59 5.03
CA VAL A 297 -16.21 3.42 4.53
C VAL A 297 -14.75 3.39 5.00
N GLY A 298 -14.25 4.48 5.60
CA GLY A 298 -12.90 4.58 6.18
C GLY A 298 -11.86 5.32 5.33
N PHE A 299 -12.27 6.15 4.38
CA PHE A 299 -11.37 7.03 3.61
C PHE A 299 -11.52 8.50 4.04
N PRO A 300 -10.45 9.15 4.51
CA PRO A 300 -10.48 10.56 4.86
C PRO A 300 -10.64 11.44 3.61
N ARG A 301 -11.28 12.61 3.77
CA ARG A 301 -11.75 13.46 2.67
C ARG A 301 -10.62 13.91 1.72
N GLU A 302 -9.41 14.02 2.24
CA GLU A 302 -8.18 14.40 1.52
C GLU A 302 -7.75 13.37 0.45
N MET A 303 -8.26 12.13 0.50
CA MET A 303 -8.07 11.14 -0.58
C MET A 303 -9.02 11.33 -1.76
N ILE A 304 -10.04 12.19 -1.60
CA ILE A 304 -11.14 12.39 -2.55
C ILE A 304 -11.19 13.84 -3.06
N GLN A 305 -10.76 14.79 -2.22
CA GLN A 305 -10.51 16.18 -2.59
C GLN A 305 -9.00 16.41 -2.79
N PRO A 306 -8.47 16.32 -4.03
CA PRO A 306 -7.14 16.83 -4.33
C PRO A 306 -7.12 18.34 -4.07
N GLN A 307 -6.34 18.76 -3.08
CA GLN A 307 -6.16 20.15 -2.70
C GLN A 307 -5.46 20.91 -3.85
N PHE A 308 -6.21 21.65 -4.66
CA PHE A 308 -5.62 22.57 -5.64
C PHE A 308 -4.85 23.67 -4.88
N PRO A 309 -3.56 23.90 -5.17
CA PRO A 309 -2.84 25.04 -4.62
C PRO A 309 -3.45 26.35 -5.13
N GLN A 310 -3.55 27.35 -4.24
CA GLN A 310 -3.87 28.74 -4.57
C GLN A 310 -2.61 29.52 -4.96
#